data_AF-A0A7S0IFR5-F1
#
_entry.id   AF-A0A7S0IFR5-F1
#
_cell.length_a   1.000
_cell.length_b   1.000
_cell.length_c   1.000
_cell.angle_alpha   90.00
_cell.angle_beta   90.00
_cell.angle_gamma   90.00
#
_symmetry.space_group_name_H-M   'P 1'
#
loop_
_entity.id
_entity.type
_entity.pdbx_description
1 polymer ?
#
loop_
_entity_poly.entity_id
_entity_poly.type
_entity_poly.pdbx_seq_one_letter_code
_entity_poly.pdbx_strand_id
1 'polypeptide(L)'
;MQRGSALIRGGFARVSRSCPVHVAPSTSAFRGCSGSLKSLRFPSRGAMIEEAGDAAGADPVKKWTKRDLRHTSAVVICPPSSQWGPIQEIRSVNDKSYVRWMPHVNLLYPFLLDDDDGDEAPRRNFDAAAAVAREALAGIEPFTVTLRTFSRFEHANSCTVWLHPSEPPLEEHDPAPARDNLGNADAAARRPPVSRGIVRTQAALERAFPFADHLSAISPHSGYAPHLSVGQ
;
A
#
# COMPACT_ATOMS: atom_id res chain seq x y z
N MET A 1 3.95 -31.91 -8.44
CA MET A 1 4.15 -31.49 -7.03
C MET A 1 5.43 -30.67 -6.93
N GLN A 2 5.30 -29.35 -6.85
CA GLN A 2 6.23 -28.41 -6.19
C GLN A 2 5.51 -27.06 -6.21
N ARG A 3 4.86 -26.71 -5.09
CA ARG A 3 4.26 -25.38 -4.88
C ARG A 3 5.36 -24.50 -4.29
N GLY A 4 5.95 -23.65 -5.11
CA GLY A 4 6.85 -22.59 -4.63
C GLY A 4 6.00 -21.40 -4.18
N SER A 5 5.78 -21.26 -2.88
CA SER A 5 5.29 -20.00 -2.29
C SER A 5 6.43 -19.00 -2.25
N ALA A 6 6.37 -17.97 -3.09
CA ALA A 6 7.25 -16.81 -3.00
C ALA A 6 6.60 -15.74 -2.11
N LEU A 7 7.12 -15.61 -0.89
CA LEU A 7 6.91 -14.50 0.02
C LEU A 7 7.65 -13.27 -0.55
N ILE A 8 6.95 -12.17 -0.86
CA ILE A 8 7.61 -10.90 -1.18
C ILE A 8 7.34 -9.86 -0.09
N ARG A 9 8.44 -9.41 0.51
CA ARG A 9 8.56 -8.32 1.47
C ARG A 9 8.19 -6.98 0.81
N GLY A 10 7.59 -6.09 1.59
CA GLY A 10 7.24 -4.74 1.16
C GLY A 10 8.44 -3.88 0.75
N GLY A 11 8.16 -2.85 -0.04
CA GLY A 11 9.10 -1.79 -0.38
C GLY A 11 8.37 -0.45 -0.47
N PHE A 12 8.76 0.50 0.38
CA PHE A 12 8.43 1.91 0.21
C PHE A 12 9.34 2.47 -0.90
N ALA A 13 8.74 3.01 -1.96
CA ALA A 13 9.48 3.76 -2.96
C ALA A 13 9.52 5.24 -2.57
N ARG A 14 10.69 5.71 -2.14
CA ARG A 14 10.98 7.14 -1.95
C ARG A 14 11.43 7.72 -3.29
N VAL A 15 10.63 8.57 -3.92
CA VAL A 15 11.07 9.35 -5.09
C VAL A 15 11.77 10.61 -4.58
N SER A 16 13.11 10.57 -4.55
CA SER A 16 13.94 11.76 -4.33
C SER A 16 14.06 12.54 -5.63
N ARG A 17 13.76 13.84 -5.59
CA ARG A 17 14.06 14.78 -6.68
C ARG A 17 15.56 15.05 -6.70
N SER A 18 16.32 14.29 -7.50
CA SER A 18 17.60 14.75 -8.05
C SER A 18 18.02 13.88 -9.22
N CYS A 19 18.13 14.49 -10.40
CA CYS A 19 18.80 13.92 -11.56
C CYS A 19 20.31 14.09 -11.41
N PRO A 20 21.14 13.05 -11.63
CA PRO A 20 22.52 13.25 -12.02
C PRO A 20 22.74 12.82 -13.47
N VAL A 21 23.36 13.74 -14.20
CA VAL A 21 23.91 13.58 -15.55
C VAL A 21 24.96 12.46 -15.54
N HIS A 22 24.88 11.57 -16.54
CA HIS A 22 25.86 10.53 -16.82
C HIS A 22 27.23 11.14 -17.20
N VAL A 23 28.31 10.73 -16.52
CA VAL A 23 29.68 10.80 -17.04
C VAL A 23 30.37 9.46 -16.76
N ALA A 24 30.96 8.88 -17.80
CA ALA A 24 31.58 7.56 -17.84
C ALA A 24 32.92 7.47 -17.06
N PRO A 25 33.38 6.25 -16.66
CA PRO A 25 34.62 6.10 -15.91
C PRO A 25 35.83 6.05 -16.84
N SER A 26 36.87 6.81 -16.47
CA SER A 26 38.23 6.68 -17.00
C SER A 26 39.10 5.95 -15.98
N THR A 27 39.89 5.01 -16.48
CA THR A 27 40.86 4.19 -15.75
C THR A 27 42.15 4.97 -15.49
N SER A 28 42.68 4.90 -14.26
CA SER A 28 44.09 5.17 -13.99
C SER A 28 44.52 4.52 -12.69
N ALA A 29 45.75 4.02 -12.72
CA ALA A 29 46.39 3.19 -11.73
C ALA A 29 47.15 3.97 -10.65
N PHE A 30 47.46 3.23 -9.58
CA PHE A 30 48.72 3.20 -8.84
C PHE A 30 49.13 4.31 -7.84
N ARG A 31 49.84 3.82 -6.80
CA ARG A 31 50.50 4.45 -5.64
C ARG A 31 49.54 4.75 -4.48
N GLY A 32 49.67 4.17 -3.29
CA GLY A 32 50.87 3.69 -2.60
C GLY A 32 51.31 4.75 -1.59
N CYS A 33 50.84 4.64 -0.34
CA CYS A 33 51.51 5.24 0.82
C CYS A 33 51.15 4.50 2.10
N SER A 34 52.19 3.90 2.67
CA SER A 34 52.34 3.37 4.01
C SER A 34 52.16 4.45 5.09
N GLY A 35 51.51 4.10 6.21
CA GLY A 35 51.36 5.04 7.33
C GLY A 35 50.88 4.42 8.64
N SER A 36 51.80 3.75 9.33
CA SER A 36 51.94 3.63 10.79
C SER A 36 50.77 3.12 11.66
N LEU A 37 50.97 1.90 12.17
CA LEU A 37 50.34 1.38 13.39
C LEU A 37 50.61 2.31 14.58
N LYS A 38 49.57 2.58 15.37
CA LYS A 38 49.71 3.05 16.75
C LYS A 38 48.82 2.20 17.67
N SER A 39 49.50 1.30 18.40
CA SER A 39 49.28 1.00 19.82
C SER A 39 47.83 0.82 20.31
N LEU A 40 47.34 -0.42 20.25
CA LEU A 40 46.29 -0.92 21.13
C LEU A 40 46.80 -0.92 22.57
N ARG A 41 46.14 -0.16 23.46
CA ARG A 41 46.25 -0.33 24.92
C ARG A 41 44.91 -0.82 25.44
N PHE A 42 44.94 -2.03 26.00
CA PHE A 42 43.87 -2.59 26.82
C PHE A 42 44.07 -2.13 28.28
N PRO A 43 43.07 -1.54 28.93
CA PRO A 43 42.93 -1.62 30.37
C PRO A 43 42.02 -2.79 30.74
N SER A 44 42.49 -3.49 31.76
CA SER A 44 42.00 -4.69 32.41
C SER A 44 40.70 -4.50 33.21
N ARG A 45 39.95 -5.61 33.31
CA ARG A 45 38.88 -5.96 34.25
C ARG A 45 38.59 -4.96 35.38
N GLY A 46 37.43 -4.32 35.30
CA GLY A 46 36.65 -3.88 36.45
C GLY A 46 35.28 -4.53 36.38
N ALA A 47 34.98 -5.42 37.31
CA ALA A 47 33.64 -5.96 37.53
C ALA A 47 32.83 -4.91 38.27
N MET A 48 31.73 -4.40 37.69
CA MET A 48 30.69 -3.69 38.41
C MET A 48 29.32 -3.94 37.76
N ILE A 49 28.48 -4.61 38.54
CA ILE A 49 27.04 -4.40 38.74
C ILE A 49 26.15 -4.51 37.48
N GLU A 50 25.42 -5.63 37.40
CA GLU A 50 24.17 -5.70 36.63
C GLU A 50 23.17 -4.72 37.26
N GLU A 51 23.16 -3.49 36.74
CA GLU A 51 22.01 -2.62 36.85
C GLU A 51 20.92 -3.22 35.95
N ALA A 52 19.87 -3.74 36.59
CA ALA A 52 18.63 -4.09 35.94
C ALA A 52 18.10 -2.84 35.23
N GLY A 53 18.41 -2.75 33.93
CA GLY A 53 17.95 -1.71 33.04
C GLY A 53 16.44 -1.68 33.07
N ASP A 54 15.95 -0.64 33.74
CA ASP A 54 14.59 -0.16 33.81
C ASP A 54 13.84 -0.44 32.50
N ALA A 55 12.63 -0.96 32.62
CA ALA A 55 11.75 -1.19 31.48
C ALA A 55 11.53 0.15 30.79
N ALA A 56 12.32 0.41 29.74
CA ALA A 56 12.24 1.61 28.94
C ALA A 56 10.77 1.80 28.55
N GLY A 57 10.16 2.82 29.16
CA GLY A 57 8.75 3.11 29.02
C GLY A 57 8.39 3.09 27.54
N ALA A 58 7.35 2.34 27.19
CA ALA A 58 6.82 2.35 25.84
C ALA A 58 6.65 3.82 25.42
N ASP A 59 7.36 4.23 24.37
CA ASP A 59 7.25 5.58 23.81
C ASP A 59 5.76 5.93 23.72
N PRO A 60 5.34 7.12 24.18
CA PRO A 60 3.94 7.48 24.22
C PRO A 60 3.34 7.26 22.83
N VAL A 61 2.33 6.39 22.75
CA VAL A 61 1.65 6.05 21.49
C VAL A 61 1.23 7.35 20.83
N LYS A 62 1.86 7.67 19.70
CA LYS A 62 1.59 8.90 18.96
C LYS A 62 0.10 8.94 18.63
N LYS A 63 -0.59 9.97 19.12
CA LYS A 63 -2.04 10.11 18.94
C LYS A 63 -2.33 11.01 17.75
N TRP A 64 -2.75 10.41 16.64
CA TRP A 64 -3.20 11.13 15.45
C TRP A 64 -4.66 11.57 15.53
N THR A 65 -4.99 12.58 14.75
CA THR A 65 -6.32 13.18 14.63
C THR A 65 -6.66 13.46 13.16
N LYS A 66 -7.88 13.93 12.88
CA LYS A 66 -8.27 14.35 11.52
C LYS A 66 -7.38 15.49 10.96
N ARG A 67 -6.69 16.27 11.81
CA ARG A 67 -5.77 17.34 11.38
C ARG A 67 -4.48 16.81 10.74
N ASP A 68 -4.14 15.56 10.98
CA ASP A 68 -2.95 14.91 10.45
C ASP A 68 -3.18 14.33 9.04
N LEU A 69 -4.43 14.33 8.56
CA LEU A 69 -4.80 13.76 7.26
C LEU A 69 -4.41 14.66 6.08
N ARG A 70 -3.98 14.05 4.98
CA ARG A 70 -3.60 14.70 3.72
C ARG A 70 -4.04 13.85 2.52
N HIS A 71 -4.47 14.51 1.46
CA HIS A 71 -4.76 13.89 0.16
C HIS A 71 -3.48 13.51 -0.61
N THR A 72 -2.31 13.73 -0.01
CA THR A 72 -1.03 13.32 -0.56
C THR A 72 -0.69 11.86 -0.26
N SER A 73 -1.38 11.23 0.70
CA SER A 73 -1.13 9.86 1.16
C SER A 73 -2.41 9.05 1.32
N ALA A 74 -2.27 7.72 1.29
CA ALA A 74 -3.33 6.74 1.41
C ALA A 74 -2.78 5.41 1.96
N VAL A 75 -3.65 4.58 2.55
CA VAL A 75 -3.38 3.15 2.76
C VAL A 75 -4.14 2.37 1.70
N VAL A 76 -3.45 1.51 0.96
CA VAL A 76 -3.99 0.88 -0.25
C VAL A 76 -3.63 -0.60 -0.37
N ILE A 77 -4.41 -1.34 -1.15
CA ILE A 77 -4.00 -2.64 -1.71
C ILE A 77 -3.55 -2.41 -3.14
N CYS A 78 -2.33 -2.85 -3.47
CA CYS A 78 -1.84 -2.91 -4.84
C CYS A 78 -1.98 -4.33 -5.38
N PRO A 79 -2.50 -4.54 -6.60
CA PRO A 79 -2.34 -5.82 -7.28
C PRO A 79 -0.84 -6.16 -7.41
N PRO A 80 -0.47 -7.45 -7.54
CA PRO A 80 0.89 -7.83 -7.88
C PRO A 80 1.37 -7.10 -9.13
N SER A 81 2.62 -6.65 -9.15
CA SER A 81 3.17 -5.86 -10.28
C SER A 81 3.12 -6.59 -11.63
N SER A 82 3.12 -7.92 -11.62
CA SER A 82 2.93 -8.75 -12.82
C SER A 82 1.57 -8.55 -13.48
N GLN A 83 0.56 -8.06 -12.77
CA GLN A 83 -0.79 -7.79 -13.28
C GLN A 83 -0.97 -6.34 -13.73
N TRP A 84 0.04 -5.48 -13.58
CA TRP A 84 -0.12 -4.05 -13.83
C TRP A 84 -0.22 -3.71 -15.31
N GLY A 85 0.43 -4.45 -16.21
CA GLY A 85 0.48 -4.13 -17.64
C GLY A 85 -0.88 -3.81 -18.25
N PRO A 86 -1.84 -4.75 -18.24
CA PRO A 86 -3.18 -4.53 -18.80
C PRO A 86 -3.96 -3.41 -18.10
N ILE A 87 -3.81 -3.26 -16.78
CA ILE A 87 -4.51 -2.21 -16.01
C ILE A 87 -3.94 -0.83 -16.35
N GLN A 88 -2.61 -0.73 -16.43
CA GLN A 88 -1.88 0.50 -16.72
C GLN A 88 -2.04 0.93 -18.18
N GLU A 89 -2.23 0.01 -19.11
CA GLU A 89 -2.58 0.32 -20.50
C GLU A 89 -3.89 1.13 -20.55
N ILE A 90 -4.94 0.66 -19.87
CA ILE A 90 -6.21 1.39 -19.77
C ILE A 90 -6.02 2.75 -19.06
N ARG A 91 -5.30 2.76 -17.93
CA ARG A 91 -5.08 3.98 -17.13
C ARG A 91 -4.27 5.04 -17.86
N SER A 92 -3.32 4.64 -18.71
CA SER A 92 -2.41 5.58 -19.40
C SER A 92 -3.14 6.61 -20.27
N VAL A 93 -4.33 6.26 -20.77
CA VAL A 93 -5.15 7.14 -21.61
C VAL A 93 -6.22 7.88 -20.79
N ASN A 94 -6.73 7.25 -19.73
CA ASN A 94 -7.99 7.67 -19.10
C ASN A 94 -7.86 8.20 -17.67
N ASP A 95 -6.76 7.91 -16.96
CA ASP A 95 -6.61 8.23 -15.53
C ASP A 95 -5.59 9.35 -15.30
N LYS A 96 -6.06 10.52 -14.86
CA LYS A 96 -5.21 11.67 -14.49
C LYS A 96 -4.20 11.34 -13.39
N SER A 97 -4.48 10.33 -12.58
CA SER A 97 -3.60 9.85 -11.51
C SER A 97 -2.57 8.81 -11.98
N TYR A 98 -2.59 8.42 -13.25
CA TYR A 98 -1.70 7.39 -13.82
C TYR A 98 -0.22 7.62 -13.50
N VAL A 99 0.27 8.84 -13.68
CA VAL A 99 1.68 9.21 -13.46
C VAL A 99 2.04 9.21 -11.96
N ARG A 100 1.07 9.52 -11.10
CA ARG A 100 1.30 9.72 -9.67
C ARG A 100 1.18 8.42 -8.87
N TRP A 101 0.24 7.56 -9.24
CA TRP A 101 -0.14 6.40 -8.44
C TRP A 101 -0.14 5.12 -9.27
N MET A 102 0.42 4.06 -8.69
CA MET A 102 0.26 2.68 -9.18
C MET A 102 -1.21 2.24 -9.15
N PRO A 103 -1.61 1.16 -9.86
CA PRO A 103 -2.94 0.61 -9.73
C PRO A 103 -3.22 0.18 -8.29
N HIS A 104 -4.34 0.61 -7.72
CA HIS A 104 -4.61 0.37 -6.29
C HIS A 104 -6.11 0.38 -5.97
N VAL A 105 -6.46 -0.23 -4.84
CA VAL A 105 -7.75 -0.08 -4.15
C VAL A 105 -7.49 0.67 -2.84
N ASN A 106 -8.15 1.82 -2.65
CA ASN A 106 -8.02 2.60 -1.42
C ASN A 106 -8.68 1.90 -0.23
N LEU A 107 -7.95 1.70 0.86
CA LEU A 107 -8.47 1.21 2.14
C LEU A 107 -8.75 2.36 3.12
N LEU A 108 -7.83 3.32 3.21
CA LEU A 108 -7.98 4.57 3.95
C LEU A 108 -7.47 5.73 3.10
N TYR A 109 -8.31 6.73 2.86
CA TYR A 109 -7.95 7.94 2.12
C TYR A 109 -8.89 9.10 2.48
N PRO A 110 -8.37 10.30 2.81
CA PRO A 110 -6.94 10.65 2.99
C PRO A 110 -6.26 9.93 4.17
N PHE A 111 -4.93 9.96 4.24
CA PHE A 111 -4.16 9.37 5.34
C PHE A 111 -3.09 10.34 5.89
N LEU A 112 -2.16 9.86 6.72
CA LEU A 112 -1.21 10.70 7.47
C LEU A 112 -0.21 11.45 6.58
N LEU A 113 0.17 12.67 6.97
CA LEU A 113 1.38 13.32 6.47
C LEU A 113 2.63 12.60 7.04
N ASP A 114 3.66 12.38 6.23
CA ASP A 114 4.95 11.81 6.70
C ASP A 114 6.15 12.72 6.40
N ASP A 115 5.86 13.94 5.92
CA ASP A 115 6.88 14.93 5.63
C ASP A 115 7.31 15.68 6.90
N ASP A 116 8.57 16.08 6.91
CA ASP A 116 9.16 16.91 7.94
C ASP A 116 8.81 18.38 7.64
N ASP A 117 7.88 18.97 8.40
CA ASP A 117 7.44 20.38 8.23
C ASP A 117 8.51 21.41 8.66
N GLY A 118 9.78 21.03 8.76
CA GLY A 118 10.88 21.91 9.16
C GLY A 118 11.02 22.17 10.67
N ASP A 119 10.18 21.58 11.51
CA ASP A 119 10.34 21.55 12.98
C ASP A 119 11.26 20.39 13.43
N GLU A 120 11.90 20.57 14.59
CA GLU A 120 13.10 19.89 15.13
C GLU A 120 13.12 18.34 15.17
N ALA A 121 12.06 17.62 14.77
CA ALA A 121 12.07 16.15 14.73
C ALA A 121 11.27 15.59 13.54
N PRO A 122 11.78 14.56 12.83
CA PRO A 122 11.08 13.96 11.72
C PRO A 122 9.71 13.39 12.10
N ARG A 123 8.68 13.68 11.31
CA ARG A 123 7.33 13.12 11.54
C ARG A 123 7.31 11.70 10.99
N ARG A 124 7.93 10.72 11.68
CA ARG A 124 7.93 9.28 11.34
C ARG A 124 6.54 8.62 11.50
N ASN A 125 5.53 9.20 10.86
CA ASN A 125 4.13 8.79 10.97
C ASN A 125 3.89 7.47 10.26
N PHE A 126 4.52 7.22 9.12
CA PHE A 126 4.36 5.97 8.38
C PHE A 126 4.99 4.79 9.10
N ASP A 127 6.15 4.94 9.73
CA ASP A 127 6.76 3.85 10.51
C ASP A 127 5.86 3.46 11.70
N ALA A 128 5.41 4.45 12.45
CA ALA A 128 4.48 4.21 13.56
C ALA A 128 3.14 3.64 13.08
N ALA A 129 2.58 4.16 11.98
CA ALA A 129 1.32 3.67 11.44
C ALA A 129 1.46 2.27 10.86
N ALA A 130 2.60 1.94 10.24
CA ALA A 130 2.88 0.60 9.75
C ALA A 130 2.94 -0.41 10.90
N ALA A 131 3.52 -0.05 12.05
CA ALA A 131 3.51 -0.91 13.23
C ALA A 131 2.10 -1.17 13.76
N VAL A 132 1.25 -0.13 13.83
CA VAL A 132 -0.16 -0.24 14.23
C VAL A 132 -0.96 -1.07 13.21
N ALA A 133 -0.78 -0.82 11.92
CA ALA A 133 -1.44 -1.56 10.85
C ALA A 133 -1.04 -3.04 10.84
N ARG A 134 0.24 -3.35 11.06
CA ARG A 134 0.73 -4.73 11.16
C ARG A 134 0.01 -5.50 12.24
N GLU A 135 -0.20 -4.88 13.40
CA GLU A 135 -0.93 -5.50 14.51
C GLU A 135 -2.41 -5.68 14.16
N ALA A 136 -3.06 -4.65 13.61
CA ALA A 136 -4.46 -4.70 13.21
C ALA A 136 -4.75 -5.77 12.13
N LEU A 137 -3.76 -6.06 11.28
CA LEU A 137 -3.85 -7.01 10.18
C LEU A 137 -3.30 -8.41 10.51
N ALA A 138 -2.78 -8.64 11.73
CA ALA A 138 -2.09 -9.88 12.08
C ALA A 138 -2.91 -11.16 11.88
N GLY A 139 -4.25 -11.06 12.00
CA GLY A 139 -5.19 -12.18 11.79
C GLY A 139 -5.81 -12.26 10.39
N ILE A 140 -5.34 -11.46 9.43
CA ILE A 140 -5.89 -11.43 8.07
C ILE A 140 -4.95 -12.19 7.12
N GLU A 141 -5.40 -13.36 6.69
CA GLU A 141 -4.68 -14.15 5.68
C GLU A 141 -4.69 -13.50 4.31
N PRO A 142 -3.64 -13.71 3.49
CA PRO A 142 -3.66 -13.33 2.07
C PRO A 142 -4.87 -13.91 1.35
N PHE A 143 -5.48 -13.11 0.46
CA PHE A 143 -6.64 -13.50 -0.31
C PHE A 143 -6.49 -13.12 -1.78
N THR A 144 -7.29 -13.76 -2.64
CA THR A 144 -7.34 -13.48 -4.07
C THR A 144 -8.60 -12.69 -4.38
N VAL A 145 -8.51 -11.78 -5.35
CA VAL A 145 -9.65 -11.02 -5.88
C VAL A 145 -9.70 -11.13 -7.39
N THR A 146 -10.90 -11.00 -7.95
CA THR A 146 -11.11 -10.95 -9.39
C THR A 146 -11.45 -9.53 -9.83
N LEU A 147 -10.81 -9.06 -10.89
CA LEU A 147 -11.01 -7.73 -11.50
C LEU A 147 -11.52 -7.89 -12.94
N ARG A 148 -12.73 -8.45 -13.12
CA ARG A 148 -13.33 -8.72 -14.43
C ARG A 148 -14.50 -7.81 -14.79
N THR A 149 -15.12 -7.20 -13.79
CA THR A 149 -16.35 -6.41 -13.98
C THR A 149 -16.02 -4.93 -13.90
N PHE A 150 -16.33 -4.18 -14.95
CA PHE A 150 -16.29 -2.73 -14.92
C PHE A 150 -17.54 -2.17 -14.24
N SER A 151 -17.38 -1.02 -13.62
CA SER A 151 -18.48 -0.22 -13.11
C SER A 151 -18.08 1.26 -13.13
N ARG A 152 -18.98 2.13 -12.69
CA ARG A 152 -18.77 3.58 -12.78
C ARG A 152 -19.41 4.33 -11.63
N PHE A 153 -18.80 5.45 -11.26
CA PHE A 153 -19.43 6.49 -10.44
C PHE A 153 -19.72 7.69 -11.32
N GLU A 154 -20.98 8.11 -11.35
CA GLU A 154 -21.38 9.35 -12.01
C GLU A 154 -21.19 10.52 -11.05
N HIS A 155 -20.61 11.60 -11.56
CA HIS A 155 -20.55 12.90 -10.91
C HIS A 155 -21.18 13.93 -11.86
N ALA A 156 -21.51 15.12 -11.34
CA ALA A 156 -22.20 16.15 -12.13
C ALA A 156 -21.53 16.45 -13.49
N ASN A 157 -20.19 16.46 -13.53
CA ASN A 157 -19.40 16.81 -14.73
C ASN A 157 -18.32 15.79 -15.08
N SER A 158 -18.31 14.61 -14.46
CA SER A 158 -17.28 13.58 -14.74
C SER A 158 -17.81 12.19 -14.41
N CYS A 159 -17.10 11.17 -14.89
CA CYS A 159 -17.43 9.78 -14.64
C CYS A 159 -16.15 9.04 -14.28
N THR A 160 -16.12 8.42 -13.11
CA THR A 160 -15.00 7.54 -12.73
C THR A 160 -15.34 6.14 -13.19
N VAL A 161 -14.54 5.56 -14.09
CA VAL A 161 -14.64 4.15 -14.51
C VAL A 161 -13.68 3.33 -13.67
N TRP A 162 -14.12 2.18 -13.18
CA TRP A 162 -13.35 1.36 -12.25
C TRP A 162 -13.60 -0.13 -12.42
N LEU A 163 -12.61 -0.94 -12.03
CA LEU A 163 -12.68 -2.39 -11.92
C LEU A 163 -13.20 -2.78 -10.53
N HIS A 164 -14.20 -3.65 -10.51
CA HIS A 164 -14.83 -4.15 -9.31
C HIS A 164 -14.04 -5.34 -8.72
N PRO A 165 -13.56 -5.25 -7.46
CA PRO A 165 -12.83 -6.33 -6.83
C PRO A 165 -13.79 -7.34 -6.19
N SER A 166 -14.15 -8.37 -6.94
CA SER A 166 -15.03 -9.44 -6.45
C SER A 166 -14.24 -10.59 -5.84
N GLU A 167 -14.95 -11.47 -5.14
CA GLU A 167 -14.42 -12.80 -4.84
C GLU A 167 -14.03 -13.54 -6.13
N PRO A 168 -13.05 -14.46 -6.08
CA PRO A 168 -12.87 -15.42 -7.14
C PRO A 168 -14.14 -16.28 -7.27
N PRO A 169 -14.52 -16.67 -8.50
CA PRO A 169 -15.57 -17.68 -8.68
C PRO A 169 -15.23 -18.91 -7.83
N LEU A 170 -16.21 -19.43 -7.10
CA LEU A 170 -16.11 -20.78 -6.53
C LEU A 170 -15.97 -21.71 -7.73
N GLU A 171 -14.81 -22.37 -7.89
CA GLU A 171 -14.41 -23.07 -9.12
C GLU A 171 -15.58 -23.50 -10.02
N GLU A 172 -15.82 -22.73 -11.09
CA GLU A 172 -16.68 -23.17 -12.17
C GLU A 172 -15.82 -24.06 -13.07
N HIS A 173 -16.24 -25.32 -13.20
CA HIS A 173 -15.88 -26.19 -14.32
C HIS A 173 -15.97 -25.35 -15.61
N ASP A 174 -14.88 -25.33 -16.39
CA ASP A 174 -14.69 -24.56 -17.63
C ASP A 174 -16.02 -24.20 -18.34
N PRO A 175 -16.54 -22.96 -18.20
CA PRO A 175 -17.67 -22.55 -19.00
C PRO A 175 -17.10 -22.33 -20.41
N ALA A 176 -17.39 -23.29 -21.30
CA ALA A 176 -17.15 -23.19 -22.72
C ALA A 176 -17.48 -21.76 -23.23
N PRO A 177 -16.74 -21.22 -24.22
CA PRO A 177 -16.92 -19.86 -24.67
C PRO A 177 -18.39 -19.62 -25.00
N ALA A 178 -19.00 -18.67 -24.29
CA ALA A 178 -20.39 -18.29 -24.44
C ALA A 178 -20.66 -17.91 -25.89
N ARG A 179 -21.18 -18.88 -26.65
CA ARG A 179 -21.87 -18.63 -27.90
C ARG A 179 -23.21 -18.02 -27.53
N ASP A 180 -23.34 -16.73 -27.82
CA ASP A 180 -24.54 -16.08 -28.35
C ASP A 180 -25.85 -16.61 -27.78
N ASN A 181 -26.13 -16.38 -26.50
CA ASN A 181 -27.48 -16.50 -25.96
C ASN A 181 -27.94 -15.12 -25.48
N LEU A 182 -28.54 -14.39 -26.42
CA LEU A 182 -29.39 -13.24 -26.14
C LEU A 182 -30.67 -13.75 -25.45
N GLY A 183 -30.58 -13.98 -24.14
CA GLY A 183 -31.70 -14.47 -23.36
C GLY A 183 -31.45 -14.34 -21.87
N ASN A 184 -32.12 -13.35 -21.26
CA ASN A 184 -32.17 -13.01 -19.83
C ASN A 184 -31.06 -12.06 -19.33
N ALA A 185 -31.20 -10.77 -19.68
CA ALA A 185 -30.29 -9.69 -19.26
C ALA A 185 -30.29 -9.40 -17.75
N ASP A 186 -31.32 -9.82 -17.00
CA ASP A 186 -31.49 -9.41 -15.59
C ASP A 186 -30.69 -10.25 -14.59
N ALA A 187 -30.33 -11.50 -14.93
CA ALA A 187 -29.54 -12.36 -14.05
C ALA A 187 -28.02 -12.15 -14.24
N ALA A 188 -27.57 -11.87 -15.47
CA ALA A 188 -26.17 -11.59 -15.81
C ALA A 188 -25.72 -10.16 -15.44
N ALA A 189 -26.66 -9.24 -15.20
CA ALA A 189 -26.37 -7.84 -14.88
C ALA A 189 -26.10 -7.56 -13.39
N ARG A 190 -26.30 -8.54 -12.50
CA ARG A 190 -26.05 -8.32 -11.07
C ARG A 190 -24.56 -8.40 -10.78
N ARG A 191 -23.96 -7.24 -10.50
CA ARG A 191 -22.56 -7.11 -10.08
C ARG A 191 -22.25 -8.14 -8.97
N PRO A 192 -21.15 -8.91 -9.09
CA PRO A 192 -20.78 -9.88 -8.07
C PRO A 192 -20.56 -9.21 -6.71
N PRO A 193 -20.57 -9.98 -5.61
CA PRO A 193 -20.23 -9.44 -4.30
C PRO A 193 -18.77 -8.99 -4.27
N VAL A 194 -18.52 -7.86 -3.59
CA VAL A 194 -17.18 -7.38 -3.25
C VAL A 194 -16.43 -8.47 -2.46
N SER A 195 -15.13 -8.59 -2.69
CA SER A 195 -14.26 -9.47 -1.90
C SER A 195 -14.34 -9.18 -0.40
N ARG A 196 -14.65 -10.22 0.39
CA ARG A 196 -14.70 -10.16 1.85
C ARG A 196 -13.33 -9.88 2.44
N GLY A 197 -12.27 -10.32 1.78
CA GLY A 197 -10.88 -10.02 2.18
C GLY A 197 -10.62 -8.52 2.22
N ILE A 198 -11.01 -7.79 1.17
CA ILE A 198 -10.87 -6.33 1.12
C ILE A 198 -11.68 -5.66 2.23
N VAL A 199 -12.96 -6.03 2.37
CA VAL A 199 -13.85 -5.43 3.38
C VAL A 199 -13.33 -5.67 4.81
N ARG A 200 -12.86 -6.89 5.11
CA ARG A 200 -12.27 -7.22 6.41
C ARG A 200 -10.99 -6.43 6.68
N THR A 201 -10.13 -6.30 5.67
CA THR A 201 -8.88 -5.55 5.75
C THR A 201 -9.15 -4.07 6.03
N GLN A 202 -10.06 -3.47 5.27
CA GLN A 202 -10.45 -2.07 5.47
C GLN A 202 -11.04 -1.85 6.86
N ALA A 203 -11.99 -2.69 7.28
CA ALA A 203 -12.63 -2.54 8.60
C ALA A 203 -11.63 -2.73 9.76
N ALA A 204 -10.63 -3.60 9.61
CA ALA A 204 -9.58 -3.76 10.61
C ALA A 204 -8.69 -2.52 10.72
N LEU A 205 -8.32 -1.94 9.58
CA LEU A 205 -7.56 -0.69 9.56
C LEU A 205 -8.37 0.49 10.09
N GLU A 206 -9.64 0.64 9.72
CA GLU A 206 -10.47 1.75 10.22
C GLU A 206 -10.66 1.68 11.74
N ARG A 207 -10.78 0.47 12.33
CA ARG A 207 -10.78 0.32 13.80
C ARG A 207 -9.47 0.79 14.45
N ALA A 208 -8.34 0.56 13.78
CA ALA A 208 -7.03 1.00 14.27
C ALA A 208 -6.77 2.49 14.02
N PHE A 209 -7.40 3.06 13.00
CA PHE A 209 -7.29 4.47 12.60
C PHE A 209 -8.68 5.13 12.50
N PRO A 210 -9.43 5.26 13.61
CA PRO A 210 -10.83 5.70 13.58
C PRO A 210 -11.03 7.14 13.10
N PHE A 211 -9.95 7.92 13.02
CA PHE A 211 -9.98 9.28 12.47
C PHE A 211 -9.91 9.28 10.92
N ALA A 212 -9.53 8.18 10.27
CA ALA A 212 -9.35 8.04 8.82
C ALA A 212 -10.54 7.30 8.16
N ASP A 213 -11.76 7.63 8.60
CA ASP A 213 -13.03 6.97 8.26
C ASP A 213 -13.70 7.50 6.97
N HIS A 214 -13.02 8.40 6.24
CA HIS A 214 -13.63 9.17 5.16
C HIS A 214 -14.29 8.29 4.09
N LEU A 215 -13.65 7.19 3.67
CA LEU A 215 -14.21 6.32 2.63
C LEU A 215 -15.52 5.63 3.04
N SER A 216 -15.69 5.33 4.32
CA SER A 216 -16.94 4.79 4.88
C SER A 216 -17.99 5.89 5.06
N ALA A 217 -17.56 7.12 5.35
CA ALA A 217 -18.44 8.26 5.57
C ALA A 217 -18.99 8.90 4.27
N ILE A 218 -18.35 8.69 3.11
CA ILE A 218 -18.78 9.29 1.82
C ILE A 218 -20.23 8.91 1.48
N SER A 219 -20.62 7.65 1.70
CA SER A 219 -21.99 7.19 1.47
C SER A 219 -22.53 6.55 2.75
N PRO A 220 -23.22 7.32 3.62
CA PRO A 220 -23.73 6.80 4.90
C PRO A 220 -24.65 5.57 4.74
N HIS A 221 -25.31 5.46 3.59
CA HIS A 221 -26.26 4.38 3.30
C HIS A 221 -25.63 3.15 2.65
N SER A 222 -24.52 3.33 1.92
CA SER A 222 -23.85 2.23 1.19
C SER A 222 -22.54 1.78 1.84
N GLY A 223 -22.00 2.57 2.76
CA GLY A 223 -20.72 2.34 3.41
C GLY A 223 -19.54 2.39 2.43
N TYR A 224 -18.46 1.73 2.83
CA TYR A 224 -17.24 1.61 2.05
C TYR A 224 -17.46 0.84 0.74
N ALA A 225 -17.11 1.48 -0.38
CA ALA A 225 -17.22 0.92 -1.73
C ALA A 225 -15.83 0.75 -2.37
N PRO A 226 -15.17 -0.42 -2.20
CA PRO A 226 -13.85 -0.65 -2.80
C PRO A 226 -13.92 -0.75 -4.32
N HIS A 227 -12.94 -0.13 -4.97
CA HIS A 227 -12.82 -0.08 -6.43
C HIS A 227 -11.37 0.18 -6.82
N LEU A 228 -10.98 -0.25 -8.02
CA LEU A 228 -9.72 0.14 -8.67
C LEU A 228 -10.02 1.05 -9.85
N SER A 229 -9.72 2.34 -9.73
CA SER A 229 -10.00 3.32 -10.78
C SER A 229 -9.12 3.09 -12.01
N VAL A 230 -9.75 3.14 -13.19
CA VAL A 230 -9.07 3.02 -14.49
C VAL A 230 -9.25 4.25 -15.37
N GLY A 231 -10.12 5.20 -15.00
CA GLY A 231 -10.26 6.49 -15.68
C GLY A 231 -11.20 7.47 -14.98
N GLN A 232 -11.00 8.78 -15.20
CA GLN A 232 -11.80 9.88 -14.62
C GLN A 232 -11.71 11.22 -15.39
#